data_AF-W6AAX9-F1
#
_entry.id   AF-W6AAX9-F1
#
_cell.length_a   1.000
_cell.length_b   1.000
_cell.length_c   1.000
_cell.angle_alpha   90.00
_cell.angle_beta   90.00
_cell.angle_gamma   90.00
#
_symmetry.space_group_name_H-M   'P 1'
#
loop_
_entity.id
_entity.type
_entity.pdbx_description
1 polymer ?
#
loop_
_entity_poly.entity_id
_entity_poly.type
_entity_poly.pdbx_seq_one_letter_code
_entity_poly.pdbx_strand_id
1 'polypeptide(L)'
;MKKKPSTLKQLRKDQKEIHKKEVTAVIDETYNSSDSHDRKSNYKLAKSLNWIEILGTIVCSLVFVAIAFLVDVFALPGKYFASTMTTILIVLGLIIWLVLGWVKNRQAANYYNDARRRYLPTMTDDEALIVKIRKLILIFVIIQVVAGGFAFLL
;
A
#
# COMPACT_ATOMS: atom_id res chain seq x y z
N MET A 1 -1.27 39.82 -36.98
CA MET A 1 -1.88 40.04 -35.65
C MET A 1 -1.06 39.27 -34.59
N LYS A 2 -0.10 39.90 -33.90
CA LYS A 2 0.69 39.24 -32.83
C LYS A 2 -0.15 39.22 -31.54
N LYS A 3 -0.61 38.04 -31.09
CA LYS A 3 -1.31 37.90 -29.80
C LYS A 3 -0.38 38.30 -28.65
N LYS A 4 -0.84 39.22 -27.79
CA LYS A 4 -0.07 39.83 -26.70
C LYS A 4 0.42 38.77 -25.68
N PRO A 5 1.71 38.80 -25.26
CA PRO A 5 2.23 37.89 -24.24
C PRO A 5 1.64 38.12 -22.83
N SER A 6 0.99 39.26 -22.58
CA SER A 6 0.33 39.58 -21.31
C SER A 6 -0.87 38.69 -21.02
N THR A 7 -1.65 38.35 -22.05
CA THR A 7 -2.86 37.51 -21.92
C THR A 7 -2.51 36.08 -21.54
N LEU A 8 -1.42 35.51 -22.11
CA LEU A 8 -0.96 34.17 -21.76
C LEU A 8 -0.42 34.08 -20.33
N LYS A 9 0.28 35.13 -19.85
CA LYS A 9 0.76 35.18 -18.47
C LYS A 9 -0.40 35.30 -17.46
N GLN A 10 -1.43 36.06 -17.79
CA GLN A 10 -2.65 36.16 -16.97
C GLN A 10 -3.40 34.84 -16.94
N LEU A 11 -3.69 34.23 -18.10
CA LEU A 11 -4.34 32.93 -18.19
C LEU A 11 -3.63 31.84 -17.38
N ARG A 12 -2.28 31.80 -17.41
CA ARG A 12 -1.49 30.86 -16.58
C ARG A 12 -1.59 31.13 -15.09
N LYS A 13 -1.76 32.38 -14.67
CA LYS A 13 -1.97 32.73 -13.26
C LYS A 13 -3.39 32.32 -12.82
N ASP A 14 -4.38 32.64 -13.64
CA ASP A 14 -5.78 32.32 -13.37
C ASP A 14 -5.98 30.81 -13.26
N GLN A 15 -5.40 30.02 -14.19
CA GLN A 15 -5.40 28.54 -14.12
C GLN A 15 -4.77 28.00 -12.84
N LYS A 16 -3.65 28.58 -12.39
CA LYS A 16 -3.01 28.16 -11.14
C LYS A 16 -3.87 28.49 -9.92
N GLU A 17 -4.54 29.63 -9.94
CA GLU A 17 -5.41 30.06 -8.84
C GLU A 17 -6.66 29.19 -8.76
N ILE A 18 -7.30 28.91 -9.89
CA ILE A 18 -8.45 28.00 -9.99
C ILE A 18 -8.06 26.62 -9.46
N HIS A 19 -6.96 26.05 -9.96
CA HIS A 19 -6.47 24.76 -9.48
C HIS A 19 -6.19 24.77 -7.97
N LYS A 20 -5.59 25.83 -7.44
CA LYS A 20 -5.35 25.96 -5.99
C LYS A 20 -6.66 26.00 -5.20
N LYS A 21 -7.69 26.69 -5.70
CA LYS A 21 -9.02 26.72 -5.07
C LYS A 21 -9.67 25.34 -5.10
N GLU A 22 -9.64 24.63 -6.22
CA GLU A 22 -10.16 23.26 -6.36
C GLU A 22 -9.50 22.30 -5.36
N VAL A 23 -8.16 22.28 -5.32
CA VAL A 23 -7.39 21.43 -4.39
C VAL A 23 -7.76 21.75 -2.95
N THR A 24 -7.88 23.03 -2.61
CA THR A 24 -8.23 23.49 -1.25
C THR A 24 -9.64 23.08 -0.87
N ALA A 25 -10.60 23.19 -1.78
CA ALA A 25 -11.98 22.75 -1.56
C ALA A 25 -12.07 21.25 -1.26
N VAL A 26 -11.36 20.40 -2.03
CA VAL A 26 -11.34 18.94 -1.80
C VAL A 26 -10.79 18.61 -0.40
N ILE A 27 -9.77 19.33 0.06
CA ILE A 27 -9.20 19.12 1.39
C ILE A 27 -10.17 19.56 2.47
N ASP A 28 -10.78 20.71 2.30
CA ASP A 28 -11.74 21.24 3.26
C ASP A 28 -12.93 20.27 3.39
N GLU A 29 -13.43 19.74 2.28
CA GLU A 29 -14.45 18.70 2.25
C GLU A 29 -13.98 17.40 2.94
N THR A 30 -12.73 16.99 2.74
CA THR A 30 -12.19 15.76 3.33
C THR A 30 -12.01 15.87 4.85
N TYR A 31 -11.54 17.03 5.34
CA TYR A 31 -11.04 17.17 6.70
C TYR A 31 -11.90 18.04 7.62
N ASN A 32 -12.67 18.97 7.06
CA ASN A 32 -13.42 19.99 7.81
C ASN A 32 -14.94 19.93 7.55
N SER A 33 -15.43 18.98 6.76
CA SER A 33 -16.87 18.74 6.60
C SER A 33 -17.50 18.26 7.91
N SER A 34 -18.83 18.44 8.05
CA SER A 34 -19.60 17.95 9.20
C SER A 34 -19.37 16.46 9.47
N ASP A 35 -19.16 15.69 8.40
CA ASP A 35 -19.03 14.24 8.44
C ASP A 35 -17.56 13.78 8.55
N SER A 36 -16.60 14.72 8.59
CA SER A 36 -15.17 14.43 8.64
C SER A 36 -14.78 13.55 9.83
N HIS A 37 -15.44 13.74 10.98
CA HIS A 37 -15.22 12.93 12.17
C HIS A 37 -15.59 11.47 11.94
N ASP A 38 -16.77 11.23 11.35
CA ASP A 38 -17.28 9.89 11.08
C ASP A 38 -16.49 9.20 9.97
N ARG A 39 -16.13 9.93 8.90
CA ARG A 39 -15.23 9.42 7.86
C ARG A 39 -13.87 9.01 8.42
N LYS A 40 -13.30 9.80 9.34
CA LYS A 40 -12.03 9.49 9.99
C LYS A 40 -12.15 8.26 10.91
N SER A 41 -13.26 8.14 11.64
CA SER A 41 -13.55 6.98 12.49
C SER A 41 -13.68 5.71 11.65
N ASN A 42 -14.52 5.75 10.62
CA ASN A 42 -14.76 4.64 9.70
C ASN A 42 -13.48 4.23 8.98
N TYR A 43 -12.70 5.20 8.50
CA TYR A 43 -11.39 4.94 7.89
C TYR A 43 -10.42 4.25 8.87
N LYS A 44 -10.40 4.69 10.14
CA LYS A 44 -9.54 4.08 11.17
C LYS A 44 -9.95 2.62 11.44
N LEU A 45 -11.24 2.34 11.51
CA LEU A 45 -11.78 1.00 11.67
C LEU A 45 -11.48 0.14 10.43
N ALA A 46 -11.75 0.64 9.23
CA ALA A 46 -11.50 -0.05 7.97
C ALA A 46 -10.01 -0.38 7.77
N LYS A 47 -9.10 0.49 8.20
CA LYS A 47 -7.64 0.28 8.12
C LYS A 47 -7.08 -0.62 9.24
N SER A 48 -7.87 -0.84 10.30
CA SER A 48 -7.46 -1.69 11.42
C SER A 48 -7.44 -3.16 11.02
N LEU A 49 -6.51 -3.91 11.58
CA LEU A 49 -6.41 -5.35 11.34
C LEU A 49 -7.27 -6.08 12.35
N ASN A 50 -8.10 -7.00 11.86
CA ASN A 50 -8.83 -7.92 12.72
C ASN A 50 -7.93 -9.08 13.11
N TRP A 51 -8.08 -9.59 14.33
CA TRP A 51 -7.33 -10.77 14.80
C TRP A 51 -7.49 -11.99 13.88
N ILE A 52 -8.66 -12.16 13.27
CA ILE A 52 -8.94 -13.23 12.31
C ILE A 52 -8.09 -13.07 11.04
N GLU A 53 -7.92 -11.84 10.54
CA GLU A 53 -7.09 -11.55 9.35
C GLU A 53 -5.60 -11.83 9.64
N ILE A 54 -5.14 -11.47 10.85
CA ILE A 54 -3.79 -11.76 11.32
C ILE A 54 -3.58 -13.27 11.44
N LEU A 55 -4.48 -13.98 12.12
CA LEU A 55 -4.41 -15.43 12.29
C LEU A 55 -4.42 -16.15 10.95
N GLY A 56 -5.32 -15.77 10.04
CA GLY A 56 -5.38 -16.34 8.69
C GLY A 56 -4.08 -16.14 7.91
N THR A 57 -3.43 -14.97 8.06
CA THR A 57 -2.14 -14.70 7.43
C THR A 57 -1.01 -15.54 8.02
N ILE A 58 -1.00 -15.73 9.34
CA ILE A 58 -0.02 -16.61 10.02
C ILE A 58 -0.18 -18.05 9.53
N VAL A 59 -1.41 -18.58 9.58
CA VAL A 59 -1.71 -19.95 9.13
C VAL A 59 -1.32 -20.14 7.68
N CYS A 60 -1.70 -19.22 6.79
CA CYS A 60 -1.32 -19.25 5.39
C CYS A 60 0.21 -19.27 5.20
N SER A 61 0.93 -18.42 5.93
CA SER A 61 2.41 -18.37 5.89
C SER A 61 3.03 -19.70 6.32
N LEU A 62 2.53 -20.30 7.41
CA LEU A 62 3.02 -21.57 7.92
C LEU A 62 2.74 -22.72 6.95
N VAL A 63 1.60 -22.72 6.26
CA VAL A 63 1.29 -23.71 5.23
C VAL A 63 2.32 -23.66 4.09
N PHE A 64 2.69 -22.47 3.60
CA PHE A 64 3.74 -22.35 2.58
C PHE A 64 5.09 -22.88 3.06
N VAL A 65 5.48 -22.57 4.30
CA VAL A 65 6.73 -23.06 4.89
C VAL A 65 6.70 -24.57 5.05
N ALA A 66 5.60 -25.13 5.58
CA ALA A 66 5.44 -26.56 5.78
C ALA A 66 5.52 -27.32 4.45
N ILE A 67 4.84 -26.84 3.39
CA ILE A 67 4.93 -27.44 2.06
C ILE A 67 6.36 -27.38 1.53
N ALA A 68 7.03 -26.23 1.64
CA ALA A 68 8.39 -26.08 1.15
C ALA A 68 9.37 -27.04 1.87
N PHE A 69 9.23 -27.20 3.19
CA PHE A 69 10.04 -28.12 3.97
C PHE A 69 9.74 -29.59 3.64
N LEU A 70 8.47 -29.98 3.50
CA LEU A 70 8.09 -31.32 3.09
C LEU A 70 8.65 -31.70 1.71
N VAL A 71 8.66 -30.76 0.77
CA VAL A 71 9.27 -30.97 -0.56
C VAL A 71 10.77 -31.19 -0.43
N ASP A 72 11.46 -30.40 0.40
CA ASP A 72 12.91 -30.57 0.62
C ASP A 72 13.21 -31.94 1.24
N VAL A 73 12.43 -32.40 2.22
CA VAL A 73 12.70 -33.68 2.89
C VAL A 73 12.37 -34.88 2.01
N PHE A 74 11.22 -34.88 1.32
CA PHE A 74 10.68 -36.08 0.69
C PHE A 74 10.86 -36.12 -0.83
N ALA A 75 10.86 -34.98 -1.52
CA ALA A 75 10.85 -34.94 -2.98
C ALA A 75 12.18 -34.51 -3.59
N LEU A 76 12.85 -33.53 -2.98
CA LEU A 76 14.07 -32.91 -3.50
C LEU A 76 15.18 -32.74 -2.44
N PRO A 77 15.57 -33.83 -1.74
CA PRO A 77 16.58 -33.75 -0.68
C PRO A 77 17.89 -33.15 -1.18
N GLY A 78 18.43 -32.20 -0.40
CA GLY A 78 19.71 -31.55 -0.66
C GLY A 78 19.69 -30.48 -1.74
N LYS A 79 18.52 -30.10 -2.28
CA LYS A 79 18.42 -29.03 -3.29
C LYS A 79 18.12 -27.65 -2.72
N TYR A 80 18.10 -27.50 -1.39
CA TYR A 80 17.82 -26.22 -0.72
C TYR A 80 16.50 -25.60 -1.22
N PHE A 81 15.49 -26.45 -1.47
CA PHE A 81 14.23 -26.01 -2.04
C PHE A 81 13.49 -25.10 -1.07
N ALA A 82 13.52 -25.41 0.23
CA ALA A 82 12.83 -24.61 1.24
C ALA A 82 13.42 -23.20 1.36
N SER A 83 14.75 -23.07 1.40
CA SER A 83 15.42 -21.77 1.47
C SER A 83 15.22 -20.98 0.16
N THR A 84 15.25 -21.64 -1.00
CA THR A 84 14.97 -21.01 -2.29
C THR A 84 13.54 -20.49 -2.37
N MET A 85 12.56 -21.31 -1.98
CA MET A 85 11.14 -20.96 -2.04
C MET A 85 10.79 -19.82 -1.08
N THR A 86 11.26 -19.88 0.17
CA THR A 86 11.06 -18.80 1.15
C THR A 86 11.69 -17.50 0.67
N THR A 87 12.89 -17.54 0.08
CA THR A 87 13.55 -16.36 -0.51
C THR A 87 12.72 -15.75 -1.64
N ILE A 88 12.18 -16.56 -2.56
CA ILE A 88 11.31 -16.09 -3.64
C ILE A 88 10.06 -15.42 -3.07
N LEU A 89 9.42 -16.02 -2.06
CA LEU A 89 8.24 -15.46 -1.42
C LEU A 89 8.53 -14.12 -0.71
N ILE A 90 9.70 -13.98 -0.09
CA ILE A 90 10.15 -12.71 0.51
C ILE A 90 10.28 -11.64 -0.58
N VAL A 91 11.02 -11.94 -1.65
CA VAL A 91 11.26 -10.98 -2.74
C VAL A 91 9.94 -10.56 -3.41
N LEU A 92 9.09 -11.54 -3.77
CA LEU A 92 7.79 -11.25 -4.37
C LEU A 92 6.88 -10.47 -3.41
N GLY A 93 6.84 -10.84 -2.13
CA GLY A 93 6.06 -10.13 -1.12
C GLY A 93 6.50 -8.66 -0.96
N LEU A 94 7.81 -8.40 -0.94
CA LEU A 94 8.36 -7.03 -0.91
C LEU A 94 8.03 -6.24 -2.17
N ILE A 95 8.11 -6.86 -3.36
CA ILE A 95 7.71 -6.22 -4.62
C ILE A 95 6.23 -5.83 -4.57
N ILE A 96 5.34 -6.75 -4.20
CA ILE A 96 3.90 -6.47 -4.08
C ILE A 96 3.65 -5.35 -3.05
N TRP A 97 4.34 -5.39 -1.91
CA TRP A 97 4.23 -4.37 -0.88
C TRP A 97 4.64 -2.97 -1.37
N LEU A 98 5.71 -2.88 -2.17
CA LEU A 98 6.16 -1.64 -2.82
C LEU A 98 5.17 -1.16 -3.87
N VAL A 99 4.69 -2.05 -4.75
CA VAL A 99 3.71 -1.74 -5.79
C VAL A 99 2.43 -1.18 -5.16
N LEU A 100 1.90 -1.81 -4.11
CA LEU A 100 0.73 -1.30 -3.40
C LEU A 100 0.99 0.07 -2.75
N GLY A 101 2.20 0.30 -2.23
CA GLY A 101 2.60 1.61 -1.73
C GLY A 101 2.60 2.69 -2.81
N TRP A 102 3.10 2.35 -4.00
CA TRP A 102 3.07 3.23 -5.16
C TRP A 102 1.64 3.49 -5.66
N VAL A 103 0.80 2.46 -5.75
CA VAL A 103 -0.61 2.58 -6.12
C VAL A 103 -1.34 3.52 -5.16
N LYS A 104 -1.18 3.33 -3.84
CA LYS A 104 -1.76 4.21 -2.81
C LYS A 104 -1.35 5.67 -3.01
N ASN A 105 -0.06 5.90 -3.23
CA ASN A 105 0.47 7.27 -3.39
C ASN A 105 -0.03 7.91 -4.69
N ARG A 106 -0.19 7.13 -5.76
CA ARG A 106 -0.74 7.61 -7.04
C ARG A 106 -2.23 7.93 -6.92
N GLN A 107 -3.00 7.09 -6.23
CA GLN A 107 -4.40 7.35 -5.94
C GLN A 107 -4.58 8.64 -5.13
N ALA A 108 -3.77 8.88 -4.10
CA ALA A 108 -3.80 10.13 -3.34
C ALA A 108 -3.45 11.36 -4.19
N ALA A 109 -2.44 11.26 -5.07
CA ALA A 109 -2.12 12.34 -6.02
C ALA A 109 -3.29 12.67 -6.95
N ASN A 110 -3.97 11.64 -7.46
CA ASN A 110 -5.12 11.81 -8.35
C ASN A 110 -6.33 12.37 -7.61
N TYR A 111 -6.59 11.88 -6.39
CA TYR A 111 -7.69 12.34 -5.54
C TYR A 111 -7.61 13.84 -5.24
N TYR A 112 -6.41 14.31 -4.88
CA TYR A 112 -6.19 15.74 -4.62
C TYR A 112 -5.82 16.54 -5.87
N ASN A 113 -5.70 15.91 -7.05
CA ASN A 113 -5.16 16.50 -8.26
C ASN A 113 -3.79 17.21 -8.06
N ASP A 114 -3.02 16.83 -7.03
CA ASP A 114 -1.76 17.50 -6.66
C ASP A 114 -0.69 16.46 -6.29
N ALA A 115 0.40 16.45 -7.06
CA ALA A 115 1.53 15.56 -6.86
C ALA A 115 2.23 15.75 -5.50
N ARG A 116 2.11 16.91 -4.86
CA ARG A 116 2.71 17.17 -3.54
C ARG A 116 1.96 16.49 -2.40
N ARG A 117 0.72 16.08 -2.65
CA ARG A 117 -0.20 15.51 -1.64
C ARG A 117 -0.28 13.99 -1.68
N ARG A 118 0.65 13.32 -2.38
CA ARG A 118 0.75 11.85 -2.49
C ARG A 118 0.76 11.09 -1.17
N TYR A 119 1.20 11.74 -0.09
CA TYR A 119 1.30 11.13 1.24
C TYR A 119 0.15 11.50 2.17
N LEU A 120 -0.76 12.39 1.73
CA LEU A 120 -1.93 12.78 2.50
C LEU A 120 -3.00 11.68 2.38
N PRO A 121 -3.60 11.22 3.48
CA PRO A 121 -4.62 10.18 3.44
C PRO A 121 -5.92 10.72 2.83
N THR A 122 -6.52 9.98 1.92
CA THR A 122 -7.77 10.35 1.23
C THR A 122 -9.01 10.03 2.06
N MET A 123 -8.84 9.29 3.17
CA MET A 123 -9.94 8.81 4.03
C MET A 123 -11.00 8.02 3.26
N THR A 124 -10.59 7.33 2.21
CA THR A 124 -11.45 6.45 1.40
C THR A 124 -11.28 4.99 1.84
N ASP A 125 -12.33 4.20 1.66
CA ASP A 125 -12.32 2.77 1.99
C ASP A 125 -11.29 2.00 1.16
N ASP A 126 -11.11 2.36 -0.11
CA ASP A 126 -10.09 1.79 -0.99
C ASP A 126 -8.67 2.01 -0.44
N GLU A 127 -8.37 3.22 0.05
CA GLU A 127 -7.07 3.50 0.65
C GLU A 127 -6.90 2.68 1.94
N ALA A 128 -7.95 2.59 2.76
CA ALA A 128 -7.94 1.80 4.00
C ALA A 128 -7.65 0.32 3.71
N LEU A 129 -8.29 -0.25 2.69
CA LEU A 129 -8.11 -1.62 2.23
C LEU A 129 -6.67 -1.85 1.71
N ILE A 130 -6.14 -0.95 0.89
CA ILE A 130 -4.74 -1.05 0.42
C ILE A 130 -3.78 -1.02 1.61
N VAL A 131 -3.99 -0.12 2.57
CA VAL A 131 -3.12 -0.04 3.76
C VAL A 131 -3.24 -1.31 4.61
N LYS A 132 -4.44 -1.88 4.75
CA LYS A 132 -4.67 -3.15 5.44
C LYS A 132 -3.90 -4.29 4.77
N ILE A 133 -4.08 -4.47 3.46
CA ILE A 133 -3.41 -5.52 2.68
C ILE A 133 -1.89 -5.38 2.76
N ARG A 134 -1.35 -4.15 2.69
CA ARG A 134 0.08 -3.90 2.86
C ARG A 134 0.60 -4.36 4.23
N LYS A 135 -0.16 -4.19 5.31
CA LYS A 135 0.26 -4.71 6.62
C LYS A 135 0.25 -6.24 6.65
N LEU A 136 -0.77 -6.88 6.07
CA LEU A 136 -0.86 -8.34 6.01
C LEU A 136 0.29 -8.94 5.19
N ILE A 137 0.61 -8.36 4.03
CA ILE A 137 1.77 -8.78 3.23
C ILE A 137 3.06 -8.61 4.02
N LEU A 138 3.21 -7.53 4.78
CA LEU A 138 4.40 -7.33 5.60
C LEU A 138 4.52 -8.39 6.71
N ILE A 139 3.41 -8.74 7.38
CA ILE A 139 3.38 -9.84 8.35
C ILE A 139 3.79 -11.15 7.68
N PHE A 140 3.21 -11.46 6.51
CA PHE A 140 3.57 -12.64 5.72
C PHE A 140 5.07 -12.68 5.41
N VAL A 141 5.64 -11.58 4.90
CA VAL A 141 7.06 -11.47 4.58
C VAL A 141 7.94 -11.66 5.81
N ILE A 142 7.57 -11.06 6.96
CA ILE A 142 8.33 -11.23 8.21
C ILE A 142 8.40 -12.69 8.61
N ILE A 143 7.28 -13.42 8.53
CA ILE A 143 7.24 -14.86 8.85
C ILE A 143 8.15 -15.64 7.89
N GLN A 144 8.12 -15.33 6.59
CA GLN A 144 9.00 -15.98 5.62
C GLN A 144 10.49 -15.66 5.88
N VAL A 145 10.84 -14.44 6.30
CA VAL A 145 12.21 -14.08 6.68
C VAL A 145 12.69 -14.90 7.86
N VAL A 146 11.85 -15.03 8.90
CA VAL A 146 12.17 -15.86 10.07
C VAL A 146 12.35 -17.32 9.65
N ALA A 147 11.41 -17.87 8.87
CA ALA A 147 11.48 -19.25 8.39
C ALA A 147 12.70 -19.50 7.48
N GLY A 148 13.01 -18.58 6.57
CA GLY A 148 14.18 -18.65 5.71
C GLY A 148 15.47 -18.65 6.52
N GLY A 149 15.57 -17.81 7.56
CA GLY A 149 16.69 -17.81 8.49
C GLY A 149 16.92 -19.18 9.15
N PHE A 150 15.84 -19.85 9.61
CA PHE A 150 15.94 -21.22 10.11
C PHE A 150 16.34 -22.23 9.03
N ALA A 151 15.81 -22.11 7.82
CA ALA A 151 16.12 -23.01 6.71
C ALA A 151 17.58 -22.90 6.21
N PHE A 152 18.26 -21.78 6.44
CA PHE A 152 19.69 -21.62 6.15
C PHE A 152 20.61 -22.16 7.26
N LEU A 153 20.08 -22.39 8.47
CA LEU A 153 20.84 -22.90 9.62
C LEU A 153 20.83 -24.44 9.72
N LEU A 154 19.92 -25.11 9.01
CA LEU A 154 19.78 -26.56 8.93
C LEU A 154 20.47 -27.11 7.68
#